data_AF-A0A2A5QZK8-F1
#
_entry.id   AF-A0A2A5QZK8-F1
#
_cell.length_a   1.000
_cell.length_b   1.000
_cell.length_c   1.000
_cell.angle_alpha   90.00
_cell.angle_beta   90.00
_cell.angle_gamma   90.00
#
_symmetry.space_group_name_H-M   'P 1'
#
loop_
_entity.id
_entity.type
_entity.pdbx_description
1 polymer ?
#
loop_
_entity_poly.entity_id
_entity_poly.type
_entity_poly.pdbx_seq_one_letter_code
_entity_poly.pdbx_strand_id
1 'polypeptide(L)' 'MSSDADVDPSDYEGLEDADVTMRVNDHGLHIADDEETGVSSQGQTPEDALENLAAAVRSYREATADDTGDDWL' A
#
# COMPACT_ATOMS: atom_id res chain seq x y z
N MET A 1 -5.97 5.00 -16.93
CA MET A 1 -5.33 3.68 -17.07
C MET A 1 -5.58 3.01 -15.73
N SER A 2 -6.65 2.22 -15.61
CA SER A 2 -7.00 1.52 -14.35
C SER A 2 -6.42 0.12 -14.43
N SER A 3 -5.68 -0.29 -13.41
CA SER A 3 -5.04 -1.60 -13.32
C SER A 3 -6.03 -2.74 -13.48
N ASP A 4 -5.58 -3.81 -14.15
CA ASP A 4 -6.30 -5.01 -14.57
C ASP A 4 -6.65 -5.95 -13.40
N ALA A 5 -7.17 -5.39 -12.31
CA ALA A 5 -7.78 -6.10 -11.20
C ALA A 5 -9.12 -5.42 -10.91
N ASP A 6 -10.22 -6.18 -10.88
CA ASP A 6 -11.57 -5.72 -10.49
C ASP A 6 -11.66 -5.27 -9.01
N VAL A 7 -10.53 -4.96 -8.38
CA VAL A 7 -10.40 -4.62 -6.97
C VAL A 7 -10.00 -3.16 -6.87
N ASP A 8 -10.84 -2.38 -6.19
CA ASP A 8 -10.62 -0.97 -5.93
C ASP A 8 -9.76 -0.81 -4.66
N PRO A 9 -8.57 -0.19 -4.73
CA PRO A 9 -7.75 0.08 -3.55
C PRO A 9 -8.48 0.90 -2.48
N SER A 10 -9.44 1.74 -2.88
CA SER A 10 -10.19 2.59 -1.95
C SER A 10 -11.15 1.83 -1.03
N ASP A 11 -11.40 0.54 -1.31
CA ASP A 11 -12.17 -0.34 -0.41
C ASP A 11 -11.38 -0.76 0.85
N TYR A 12 -10.08 -0.46 0.92
CA TYR A 12 -9.19 -0.88 2.01
C TYR A 12 -8.86 0.30 2.95
N GLU A 13 -9.05 0.07 4.24
CA GLU A 13 -8.77 1.08 5.28
C GLU A 13 -7.28 1.51 5.25
N GLY A 14 -7.05 2.81 5.02
CA GLY A 14 -5.73 3.40 4.86
C GLY A 14 -5.33 3.69 3.42
N LEU A 15 -6.07 3.18 2.42
CA LEU A 15 -5.82 3.37 0.99
C LEU A 15 -6.91 4.20 0.28
N GLU A 16 -7.85 4.79 1.02
CA GLU A 16 -9.01 5.52 0.48
C GLU A 16 -8.63 6.63 -0.51
N ASP A 17 -7.50 7.28 -0.27
CA ASP A 17 -6.95 8.37 -1.08
C ASP A 17 -5.55 8.02 -1.64
N ALA A 18 -5.11 6.76 -1.53
CA ALA A 18 -3.76 6.36 -1.93
C ALA A 18 -3.63 6.22 -3.45
N ASP A 19 -2.50 6.69 -3.99
CA ASP A 19 -2.17 6.49 -5.41
C ASP A 19 -1.51 5.12 -5.58
N VAL A 20 -2.33 4.09 -5.80
CA VAL A 20 -1.86 2.69 -5.85
C VAL A 20 -1.71 2.21 -7.27
N THR A 21 -0.53 1.67 -7.58
CA THR A 21 -0.28 0.92 -8.81
C THR A 21 -0.11 -0.56 -8.53
N MET A 22 -0.57 -1.40 -9.46
CA MET A 22 -0.49 -2.86 -9.36
C MET A 22 0.36 -3.41 -10.50
N ARG A 23 1.32 -4.27 -10.18
CA ARG A 23 2.15 -5.02 -11.15
C ARG A 23 2.25 -6.49 -10.76
N VAL A 24 2.53 -7.34 -11.75
CA VAL A 24 2.80 -8.78 -11.52
C VAL A 24 4.27 -9.05 -11.82
N ASN A 25 4.97 -9.74 -10.93
CA ASN A 25 6.38 -10.10 -11.14
C ASN A 25 6.54 -11.41 -11.92
N ASP A 26 7.79 -11.77 -12.25
CA ASP A 26 8.13 -12.99 -12.99
C ASP A 26 7.73 -14.30 -12.27
N HIS A 27 7.42 -14.23 -10.98
CA HIS A 27 6.96 -15.35 -10.16
C HIS A 27 5.44 -15.42 -10.03
N GLY A 28 4.71 -14.52 -10.70
CA GLY A 28 3.25 -14.46 -10.66
C GLY A 28 2.66 -13.82 -9.40
N LEU A 29 3.48 -13.14 -8.58
CA LEU A 29 2.97 -12.41 -7.41
C LEU A 29 2.47 -11.04 -7.82
N HIS A 30 1.34 -10.65 -7.25
CA HIS A 30 0.79 -9.31 -7.33
C HIS A 30 1.56 -8.40 -6.36
N ILE A 31 2.00 -7.25 -6.86
CA ILE A 31 2.70 -6.24 -6.10
C ILE A 31 1.89 -4.95 -6.21
N ALA A 32 1.45 -4.44 -5.07
CA ALA A 32 0.78 -3.17 -4.93
C ALA A 32 1.78 -2.14 -4.38
N ASP A 33 1.90 -1.00 -5.05
CA ASP A 33 2.80 0.08 -4.69
C ASP A 33 1.99 1.36 -4.45
N ASP A 34 2.12 1.95 -3.28
CA ASP A 34 1.60 3.29 -2.96
C ASP A 34 2.64 4.33 -3.38
N GLU A 35 2.35 5.10 -4.43
CA GLU A 35 3.27 6.11 -4.97
C GLU A 35 3.43 7.32 -4.04
N GLU A 36 2.49 7.55 -3.12
CA GLU A 36 2.57 8.67 -2.17
C GLU A 36 3.57 8.37 -1.05
N THR A 37 3.45 7.20 -0.42
CA THR A 37 4.31 6.81 0.70
C THR A 37 5.57 6.06 0.26
N GLY A 38 5.60 5.54 -0.96
CA GLY A 38 6.65 4.65 -1.46
C GLY A 38 6.60 3.25 -0.82
N VAL A 39 5.56 2.93 -0.06
CA VAL A 39 5.35 1.61 0.54
C VAL A 39 4.86 0.65 -0.54
N SER A 40 5.45 -0.53 -0.58
CA SER A 40 5.02 -1.62 -1.46
C SER A 40 4.69 -2.86 -0.66
N SER A 41 3.72 -3.64 -1.14
CA SER A 41 3.39 -4.94 -0.58
C SER A 41 3.06 -5.96 -1.67
N GLN A 42 3.05 -7.24 -1.30
CA GLN A 42 2.86 -8.34 -2.23
C GLN A 42 1.83 -9.37 -1.74
N GLY A 43 1.16 -10.03 -2.68
CA GLY A 43 0.14 -11.04 -2.43
C GLY A 43 0.06 -12.09 -3.54
N GLN A 44 -0.58 -13.22 -3.23
CA GLN A 44 -0.87 -14.26 -4.23
C GLN A 44 -2.03 -13.84 -5.14
N THR A 45 -2.89 -12.95 -4.67
CA THR A 45 -3.96 -12.30 -5.43
C THR A 45 -3.85 -10.76 -5.31
N PRO A 46 -4.56 -9.99 -6.17
CA PRO A 46 -4.65 -8.54 -6.01
C PRO A 46 -5.16 -8.11 -4.63
N GLU A 47 -6.16 -8.81 -4.10
CA GLU A 47 -6.76 -8.53 -2.79
C GLU A 47 -5.75 -8.72 -1.66
N ASP A 48 -5.00 -9.83 -1.69
CA ASP A 48 -3.94 -10.09 -0.71
C ASP A 48 -2.87 -8.99 -0.75
N ALA A 49 -2.50 -8.54 -1.94
CA ALA A 49 -1.48 -7.49 -2.10
C ALA A 49 -1.97 -6.15 -1.53
N LEU A 50 -3.23 -5.80 -1.75
CA LEU A 50 -3.86 -4.58 -1.23
C LEU A 50 -4.10 -4.64 0.29
N GLU A 51 -4.55 -5.78 0.83
CA GLU A 51 -4.70 -5.96 2.28
C GLU A 51 -3.36 -5.80 3.00
N ASN A 52 -2.32 -6.43 2.45
CA ASN A 52 -0.97 -6.31 3.00
C ASN A 52 -0.41 -4.89 2.82
N LEU A 53 -0.74 -4.19 1.72
CA LEU A 53 -0.34 -2.80 1.50
C LEU A 53 -1.01 -1.88 2.53
N ALA A 54 -2.31 -2.01 2.74
CA ALA A 54 -3.06 -1.21 3.71
C ALA A 54 -2.50 -1.36 5.14
N ALA A 55 -2.16 -2.58 5.54
CA ALA A 55 -1.49 -2.81 6.83
C ALA A 55 -0.11 -2.13 6.90
N ALA A 56 0.68 -2.22 5.83
CA ALA A 56 2.01 -1.60 5.77
C ALA A 56 1.94 -0.06 5.78
N VAL A 57 1.01 0.54 5.03
CA VAL A 57 0.79 1.99 4.99
C VAL A 57 0.33 2.51 6.35
N ARG A 58 -0.59 1.81 7.03
CA ARG A 58 -0.99 2.18 8.40
C ARG A 58 0.20 2.17 9.36
N SER A 59 1.01 1.11 9.32
CA SER A 59 2.22 1.03 10.15
C SER A 59 3.23 2.12 9.82
N TYR A 60 3.41 2.47 8.55
CA TYR A 60 4.28 3.57 8.11
C TYR A 60 3.79 4.92 8.63
N ARG A 61 2.48 5.19 8.53
CA ARG A 61 1.85 6.43 9.02
C ARG A 61 1.94 6.53 10.54
N GLU A 62 1.71 5.44 11.27
CA GLU A 62 1.88 5.40 12.73
C GLU A 62 3.32 5.73 13.13
N ALA A 63 4.32 5.13 12.47
CA ALA A 63 5.72 5.41 12.75
C ALA A 63 6.12 6.87 12.40
N THR A 64 5.64 7.38 11.26
CA THR A 64 5.94 8.75 10.81
C THR A 64 5.24 9.81 11.65
N ALA A 65 4.04 9.52 12.15
CA ALA A 65 3.32 10.41 13.07
C ALA A 65 4.05 10.56 14.41
N ASP A 66 4.69 9.49 14.89
CA ASP A 66 5.46 9.49 16.15
C ASP A 66 6.78 10.28 15.99
N ASP A 67 7.41 10.25 14.81
CA ASP A 67 8.63 11.02 14.51
C ASP A 67 8.43 12.55 14.47
N THR A 68 7.18 13.04 14.38
CA THR A 68 6.90 14.49 14.46
C THR A 68 6.75 14.96 15.92
N GLY A 69 6.71 14.04 16.88
CA GLY A 69 6.50 14.32 18.30
C GLY A 69 7.76 14.55 19.12
N ASP A 70 8.93 14.36 18.52
CA ASP A 70 10.16 14.28 19.29
C ASP A 70 11.17 15.30 18.74
N ASP A 71 11.13 16.46 19.38
CA ASP A 71 12.14 17.50 19.33
C ASP A 71 13.33 16.98 20.16
N TRP A 72 14.17 16.12 19.58
CA TRP A 72 15.44 15.68 20.18
C TRP A 72 16.47 16.83 20.05
N LEU A 73 16.18 17.98 20.66
CA LEU A 73 17.12 19.09 20.90
C LEU A 73 17.72 19.02 22.31
#